data_AF-A0A6J1VW52-F1
#
_entry.id   AF-A0A6J1VW52-F1
#
_cell.length_a   1.000
_cell.length_b   1.000
_cell.length_c   1.000
_cell.angle_alpha   90.00
_cell.angle_beta   90.00
_cell.angle_gamma   90.00
#
_symmetry.space_group_name_H-M   'P 1'
#
loop_
_entity.id
_entity.type
_entity.pdbx_description
1 polymer ?
#
loop_
_entity_poly.entity_id
_entity_poly.type
_entity_poly.pdbx_seq_one_letter_code
_entity_poly.pdbx_strand_id
1 'polypeptide(L)'
;MASYLTILAAVIQGSPRQVLQPHLVSLGNALCNPEVSQRTEEVFYLEQLLCCVESLIELCQEDCKEISLQLTKVLVTIMAIPTAGHLHVKLEDAMSALAEVQHIRDVTGLYKQHISQLMEWLSSTHDGWSCCSPEILQLDVIATQSGPVIAEVLKDFISILKTCLQTSRDPRMRLKLFSILSQLLQNPGETVNSKGQFGNYLEIVIKDILSPNLQWQAGRTAAAIRTTAVACLWALIYSELLSPEEVKCPVPPPQTPLLPHKHHIRSASVKTQQGNTLSPRNA
;
A
#
# COMPACT_ATOMS: atom_id res chain seq x y z
N MET A 1 -16.37 26.30 5.95
CA MET A 1 -17.18 25.07 6.15
C MET A 1 -16.77 24.26 7.38
N ALA A 2 -15.61 24.49 8.01
CA ALA A 2 -15.20 23.82 9.26
C ALA A 2 -15.96 24.26 10.54
N SER A 3 -16.83 25.27 10.44
CA SER A 3 -17.52 25.87 11.59
C SER A 3 -18.35 24.89 12.42
N TYR A 4 -18.92 23.86 11.81
CA TYR A 4 -19.69 22.86 12.57
C TYR A 4 -18.80 21.94 13.40
N LEU A 5 -17.58 21.62 12.95
CA LEU A 5 -16.61 20.86 13.75
C LEU A 5 -16.07 21.70 14.90
N THR A 6 -15.82 22.99 14.69
CA THR A 6 -15.44 23.89 15.77
C THR A 6 -16.53 23.99 16.84
N ILE A 7 -17.80 24.12 16.42
CA ILE A 7 -18.93 24.11 17.37
C ILE A 7 -19.01 22.76 18.09
N LEU A 8 -18.86 21.65 17.37
CA LEU A 8 -18.91 20.32 17.96
C LEU A 8 -17.79 20.11 18.98
N ALA A 9 -16.55 20.49 18.66
CA ALA A 9 -15.42 20.45 19.59
C ALA A 9 -15.70 21.26 20.86
N ALA A 10 -16.21 22.50 20.70
CA ALA A 10 -16.57 23.35 21.83
C ALA A 10 -17.72 22.77 22.68
N VAL A 11 -18.72 22.14 22.04
CA VAL A 11 -19.82 21.46 22.74
C VAL A 11 -19.31 20.26 23.50
N ILE A 12 -18.44 19.44 22.89
CA ILE A 12 -17.80 18.30 23.57
C ILE A 12 -17.02 18.82 24.77
N GLN A 13 -16.11 19.79 24.57
CA GLN A 13 -15.26 20.36 25.60
C GLN A 13 -16.05 20.98 26.78
N GLY A 14 -17.21 21.58 26.49
CA GLY A 14 -18.09 22.19 27.50
C GLY A 14 -19.07 21.21 28.16
N SER A 15 -19.14 19.96 27.72
CA SER A 15 -20.12 18.98 28.21
C SER A 15 -19.54 18.12 29.34
N PRO A 16 -20.32 17.82 30.40
CA PRO A 16 -19.90 16.86 31.41
C PRO A 16 -19.90 15.43 30.83
N ARG A 17 -18.95 14.60 31.29
CA ARG A 17 -18.78 13.21 30.84
C ARG A 17 -20.08 12.40 30.87
N GLN A 18 -20.91 12.56 31.91
CA GLN A 18 -22.19 11.84 32.07
C GLN A 18 -23.22 12.17 30.99
N VAL A 19 -23.16 13.36 30.40
CA VAL A 19 -24.06 13.77 29.31
C VAL A 19 -23.55 13.26 27.97
N LEU A 20 -22.23 13.17 27.78
CA LEU A 20 -21.63 12.65 26.55
C LEU A 20 -21.72 11.14 26.42
N GLN A 21 -21.57 10.41 27.54
CA GLN A 21 -21.53 8.95 27.58
C GLN A 21 -22.64 8.26 26.75
N PRO A 22 -23.95 8.58 26.90
CA PRO A 22 -25.00 7.95 26.10
C PRO A 22 -24.94 8.24 24.59
N HIS A 23 -24.15 9.23 24.18
CA HIS A 23 -24.02 9.67 22.78
C HIS A 23 -22.69 9.31 22.15
N LEU A 24 -21.74 8.71 22.88
CA LEU A 24 -20.39 8.45 22.39
C LEU A 24 -20.39 7.69 21.08
N VAL A 25 -21.08 6.55 21.02
CA VAL A 25 -21.16 5.73 19.80
C VAL A 25 -21.69 6.53 18.60
N SER A 26 -22.72 7.37 18.83
CA SER A 26 -23.26 8.23 17.77
C SER A 26 -22.24 9.27 17.30
N LEU A 27 -21.50 9.88 18.23
CA LEU A 27 -20.46 10.86 17.92
C LEU A 27 -19.30 10.22 17.17
N GLY A 28 -18.79 9.08 17.65
CA GLY A 28 -17.73 8.31 17.00
C GLY A 28 -18.13 7.91 15.57
N ASN A 29 -19.34 7.41 15.39
CA ASN A 29 -19.85 7.05 14.06
C ASN A 29 -20.00 8.28 13.14
N ALA A 30 -20.44 9.42 13.67
CA ALA A 30 -20.56 10.66 12.90
C ALA A 30 -19.18 11.19 12.46
N LEU A 31 -18.19 11.20 13.35
CA LEU A 31 -16.83 11.65 13.04
C LEU A 31 -16.13 10.70 12.05
N CYS A 32 -16.35 9.39 12.19
CA CYS A 32 -15.76 8.38 11.31
C CYS A 32 -16.45 8.31 9.93
N ASN A 33 -17.64 8.89 9.76
CA ASN A 33 -18.36 8.89 8.48
C ASN A 33 -17.49 9.52 7.37
N PRO A 34 -17.31 8.87 6.20
CA PRO A 34 -16.50 9.41 5.10
C PRO A 34 -16.91 10.84 4.66
N GLU A 35 -18.19 11.18 4.72
CA GLU A 35 -18.70 12.53 4.41
C GLU A 35 -18.23 13.61 5.40
N VAL A 36 -17.66 13.19 6.53
CA VAL A 36 -17.05 14.04 7.56
C VAL A 36 -15.54 13.86 7.56
N SER A 37 -15.04 12.64 7.73
CA SER A 37 -13.61 12.35 7.90
C SER A 37 -12.78 12.53 6.63
N GLN A 38 -13.39 12.32 5.45
CA GLN A 38 -12.71 12.38 4.15
C GLN A 38 -13.24 13.52 3.27
N ARG A 39 -14.01 14.44 3.86
CA ARG A 39 -14.69 15.51 3.14
C ARG A 39 -13.76 16.45 2.37
N THR A 40 -12.61 16.77 2.98
CA THR A 40 -11.67 17.75 2.46
C THR A 40 -10.29 17.51 3.04
N GLU A 41 -9.27 17.85 2.27
CA GLU A 41 -7.86 17.87 2.68
C GLU A 41 -7.41 19.26 3.18
N GLU A 42 -8.36 20.17 3.40
CA GLU A 42 -8.11 21.51 3.95
C GLU A 42 -7.59 21.40 5.40
N VAL A 43 -6.35 21.86 5.62
CA VAL A 43 -5.64 21.77 6.90
C VAL A 43 -6.49 22.25 8.09
N PHE A 44 -7.13 23.41 7.97
CA PHE A 44 -7.94 23.96 9.07
C PHE A 44 -9.11 23.03 9.44
N TYR A 45 -9.72 22.38 8.45
CA TYR A 45 -10.78 21.41 8.69
C TYR A 45 -10.26 20.18 9.46
N LEU A 46 -9.10 19.65 9.04
CA LEU A 46 -8.46 18.51 9.69
C LEU A 46 -8.03 18.82 11.12
N GLU A 47 -7.57 20.04 11.39
CA GLU A 47 -7.29 20.52 12.75
C GLU A 47 -8.54 20.49 13.62
N GLN A 48 -9.68 20.97 13.11
CA GLN A 48 -10.93 20.94 13.88
C GLN A 48 -11.44 19.51 14.09
N LEU A 49 -11.24 18.62 13.12
CA LEU A 49 -11.58 17.21 13.26
C LEU A 49 -10.71 16.54 14.33
N LEU A 50 -9.40 16.81 14.33
CA LEU A 50 -8.48 16.35 15.36
C LEU A 50 -8.85 16.89 16.73
N CYS A 51 -9.20 18.18 16.85
CA CYS A 51 -9.66 18.76 18.11
C CYS A 51 -10.92 18.08 18.66
N CYS A 52 -11.84 17.63 17.80
CA CYS A 52 -12.99 16.83 18.24
C CYS A 52 -12.54 15.49 18.87
N VAL A 53 -11.57 14.82 18.24
CA VAL A 53 -11.01 13.55 18.73
C VAL A 53 -10.27 13.76 20.05
N GLU A 54 -9.38 14.75 20.14
CA GLU A 54 -8.65 15.11 21.35
C GLU A 54 -9.61 15.43 22.50
N SER A 55 -10.65 16.24 22.24
CA SER A 55 -11.65 16.60 23.27
C SER A 55 -12.43 15.38 23.77
N LEU A 56 -12.75 14.42 22.89
CA LEU A 56 -13.41 13.18 23.30
C LEU A 56 -12.49 12.32 24.17
N ILE A 57 -11.23 12.16 23.79
CA ILE A 57 -10.23 11.40 24.56
C ILE A 57 -10.07 12.01 25.95
N GLU A 58 -9.87 13.32 26.02
CA GLU A 58 -9.64 14.04 27.28
C GLU A 58 -10.85 13.97 28.22
N LEU A 59 -12.08 14.06 27.72
CA LEU A 59 -13.26 14.11 28.59
C LEU A 59 -13.85 12.73 28.91
N CYS A 60 -13.82 11.80 27.95
CA CYS A 60 -14.50 10.52 28.09
C CYS A 60 -13.58 9.44 28.67
N GLN A 61 -12.26 9.64 28.64
CA GLN A 61 -11.28 8.78 29.31
C GLN A 61 -11.53 7.30 28.97
N GLU A 62 -11.76 6.44 29.96
CA GLU A 62 -11.95 5.00 29.74
C GLU A 62 -13.19 4.65 28.89
N ASP A 63 -14.19 5.54 28.84
CA ASP A 63 -15.38 5.36 28.00
C ASP A 63 -15.03 5.40 26.51
N CYS A 64 -13.88 5.97 26.14
CA CYS A 64 -13.37 5.94 24.76
C CYS A 64 -13.17 4.53 24.23
N LYS A 65 -13.10 3.52 25.10
CA LYS A 65 -13.07 2.11 24.69
C LYS A 65 -14.25 1.75 23.78
N GLU A 66 -15.42 2.35 23.99
CA GLU A 66 -16.62 2.08 23.18
C GLU A 66 -16.51 2.59 21.73
N ILE A 67 -15.73 3.65 21.52
CA ILE A 67 -15.55 4.31 20.21
C ILE A 67 -14.12 4.26 19.68
N SER A 68 -13.29 3.42 20.30
CA SER A 68 -11.86 3.31 20.04
C SER A 68 -11.55 3.04 18.56
N LEU A 69 -12.33 2.15 17.92
CA LEU A 69 -12.18 1.85 16.49
C LEU A 69 -12.49 3.07 15.62
N GLN A 70 -13.56 3.80 15.93
CA GLN A 70 -14.00 4.98 15.19
C GLN A 70 -12.95 6.09 15.28
N LEU A 71 -12.44 6.36 16.48
CA LEU A 71 -11.39 7.37 16.68
C LEU A 71 -10.10 6.97 15.96
N THR A 72 -9.67 5.70 16.05
CA THR A 72 -8.51 5.20 15.30
C THR A 72 -8.70 5.38 13.79
N LYS A 73 -9.88 5.09 13.23
CA LYS A 73 -10.17 5.31 11.80
C LYS A 73 -10.08 6.79 11.41
N VAL A 74 -10.57 7.69 12.25
CA VAL A 74 -10.45 9.15 12.02
C VAL A 74 -8.98 9.56 12.04
N LEU A 75 -8.21 9.15 13.05
CA LEU A 75 -6.79 9.49 13.16
C LEU A 75 -5.98 8.96 11.96
N VAL A 76 -6.19 7.70 11.57
CA VAL A 76 -5.59 7.11 10.36
C VAL A 76 -5.97 7.91 9.11
N THR A 77 -7.22 8.36 9.00
CA THR A 77 -7.68 9.16 7.87
C THR A 77 -6.97 10.50 7.80
N ILE A 78 -6.76 11.17 8.93
CA ILE A 78 -6.03 12.46 8.94
C ILE A 78 -4.55 12.23 8.63
N MET A 79 -3.92 11.19 9.20
CA MET A 79 -2.52 10.84 8.91
C MET A 79 -2.27 10.50 7.43
N ALA A 80 -3.29 9.96 6.76
CA ALA A 80 -3.20 9.61 5.35
C ALA A 80 -3.13 10.84 4.43
N ILE A 81 -3.41 12.04 4.93
CA ILE A 81 -3.46 13.27 4.12
C ILE A 81 -2.08 13.97 4.13
N PRO A 82 -1.38 14.07 2.97
CA PRO A 82 -0.03 14.63 2.93
C PRO A 82 0.08 16.10 3.38
N THR A 83 -0.97 16.90 3.17
CA THR A 83 -0.99 18.32 3.58
C THR A 83 -1.09 18.50 5.10
N ALA A 84 -1.47 17.45 5.85
CA ALA A 84 -1.56 17.45 7.30
C ALA A 84 -0.21 17.18 7.99
N GLY A 85 0.92 17.23 7.27
CA GLY A 85 2.23 16.87 7.80
C GLY A 85 2.66 17.62 9.06
N HIS A 86 2.25 18.88 9.25
CA HIS A 86 2.52 19.64 10.48
C HIS A 86 1.73 19.14 11.69
N LEU A 87 0.67 18.36 11.49
CA LEU A 87 -0.13 17.74 12.54
C LEU A 87 0.43 16.40 13.01
N HIS A 88 1.51 15.88 12.40
CA HIS A 88 2.04 14.56 12.68
C HIS A 88 2.27 14.31 14.18
N VAL A 89 2.95 15.24 14.86
CA VAL A 89 3.22 15.13 16.31
C VAL A 89 1.91 15.06 17.11
N LYS A 90 0.94 15.92 16.80
CA LYS A 90 -0.36 15.90 17.49
C LYS A 90 -1.16 14.62 17.22
N LEU A 91 -1.05 14.05 16.02
CA LEU A 91 -1.71 12.80 15.66
C LEU A 91 -1.09 11.61 16.40
N GLU A 92 0.23 11.58 16.55
CA GLU A 92 0.93 10.59 17.38
C GLU A 92 0.58 10.73 18.86
N ASP A 93 0.52 11.96 19.37
CA ASP A 93 0.09 12.26 20.74
C ASP A 93 -1.36 11.81 20.96
N ALA A 94 -2.27 12.07 20.01
CA ALA A 94 -3.66 11.66 20.10
C ALA A 94 -3.83 10.12 20.05
N MET A 95 -3.06 9.40 19.22
CA MET A 95 -3.06 7.94 19.23
C MET A 95 -2.54 7.38 20.55
N SER A 96 -1.49 7.99 21.10
CA SER A 96 -0.89 7.59 22.38
C SER A 96 -1.87 7.84 23.53
N ALA A 97 -2.48 9.03 23.58
CA ALA A 97 -3.51 9.37 24.56
C ALA A 97 -4.72 8.42 24.46
N LEU A 98 -5.17 8.09 23.24
CA LEU A 98 -6.25 7.12 23.04
C LEU A 98 -5.88 5.74 23.58
N ALA A 99 -4.64 5.28 23.38
CA ALA A 99 -4.16 4.02 23.96
C ALA A 99 -4.12 4.09 25.50
N GLU A 100 -3.58 5.18 26.06
CA GLU A 100 -3.42 5.39 27.49
C GLU A 100 -4.75 5.37 28.26
N VAL A 101 -5.76 6.10 27.78
CA VAL A 101 -7.09 6.15 28.44
C VAL A 101 -7.80 4.80 28.43
N GLN A 102 -7.39 3.86 27.58
CA GLN A 102 -7.91 2.50 27.51
C GLN A 102 -7.02 1.47 28.25
N HIS A 103 -5.94 1.92 28.89
CA HIS A 103 -4.91 1.09 29.50
C HIS A 103 -4.22 0.14 28.50
N ILE A 104 -4.10 0.57 27.25
CA ILE A 104 -3.31 -0.10 26.22
C ILE A 104 -1.88 0.42 26.32
N ARG A 105 -0.90 -0.49 26.27
CA ARG A 105 0.51 -0.19 26.54
C ARG A 105 1.10 0.89 25.62
N ASP A 106 0.77 0.83 24.33
CA ASP A 106 1.32 1.68 23.28
C ASP A 106 0.40 1.71 22.05
N VAL A 107 0.76 2.56 21.08
CA VAL A 107 0.06 2.69 19.79
C VAL A 107 0.00 1.36 19.03
N THR A 108 1.04 0.53 19.12
CA THR A 108 1.05 -0.81 18.52
C THR A 108 -0.04 -1.71 19.12
N GLY A 109 -0.26 -1.63 20.43
CA GLY A 109 -1.37 -2.29 21.11
C GLY A 109 -2.74 -1.81 20.61
N LEU A 110 -2.88 -0.53 20.28
CA LEU A 110 -4.12 0.02 19.72
C LEU A 110 -4.37 -0.51 18.31
N TYR A 111 -3.34 -0.59 17.46
CA TYR A 111 -3.44 -1.28 16.17
C TYR A 111 -3.78 -2.75 16.37
N LYS A 112 -3.14 -3.46 17.30
CA LYS A 112 -3.42 -4.87 17.58
C LYS A 112 -4.88 -5.12 17.95
N GLN A 113 -5.48 -4.21 18.72
CA GLN A 113 -6.89 -4.31 19.10
C GLN A 113 -7.85 -4.23 17.89
N HIS A 114 -7.47 -3.48 16.84
CA HIS A 114 -8.38 -3.08 15.77
C HIS A 114 -7.96 -3.50 14.35
N ILE A 115 -6.81 -4.17 14.19
CA ILE A 115 -6.19 -4.40 12.88
C ILE A 115 -7.12 -5.19 11.94
N SER A 116 -7.87 -6.15 12.48
CA SER A 116 -8.82 -6.95 11.69
C SER A 116 -9.93 -6.07 11.12
N GLN A 117 -10.52 -5.20 11.94
CA GLN A 117 -11.60 -4.29 11.54
C GLN A 117 -11.11 -3.17 10.62
N LEU A 118 -9.86 -2.71 10.81
CA LEU A 118 -9.23 -1.74 9.92
C LEU A 118 -8.96 -2.35 8.54
N MET A 119 -8.48 -3.59 8.49
CA MET A 119 -8.23 -4.28 7.22
C MET A 119 -9.53 -4.67 6.51
N GLU A 120 -10.56 -5.12 7.25
CA GLU A 120 -11.90 -5.38 6.71
C GLU A 120 -12.51 -4.11 6.08
N TRP A 121 -12.39 -2.97 6.78
CA TRP A 121 -12.85 -1.69 6.30
C TRP A 121 -12.26 -1.35 4.92
N LEU A 122 -10.96 -1.53 4.73
CA LEU A 122 -10.29 -1.29 3.44
C LEU A 122 -10.60 -2.37 2.40
N SER A 123 -10.67 -3.64 2.83
CA SER A 123 -10.90 -4.78 1.93
C SER A 123 -12.27 -4.72 1.26
N SER A 124 -13.25 -4.05 1.88
CA SER A 124 -14.61 -3.94 1.32
C SER A 124 -14.73 -3.09 0.05
N THR A 125 -13.76 -2.22 -0.25
CA THR A 125 -13.86 -1.23 -1.35
C THR A 125 -12.75 -1.33 -2.41
N HIS A 126 -11.75 -2.19 -2.19
CA HIS A 126 -10.51 -2.20 -2.98
C HIS A 126 -10.67 -2.45 -4.49
N ASP A 127 -11.72 -3.16 -4.91
CA ASP A 127 -12.05 -3.36 -6.32
C ASP A 127 -12.31 -2.04 -7.07
N GLY A 128 -12.82 -1.02 -6.38
CA GLY A 128 -13.16 0.29 -6.94
C GLY A 128 -12.04 1.33 -6.87
N TRP A 129 -10.90 1.03 -6.26
CA TRP A 129 -9.88 2.04 -6.00
C TRP A 129 -9.20 2.59 -7.27
N SER A 130 -8.89 3.88 -7.23
CA SER A 130 -8.14 4.62 -8.24
C SER A 130 -6.95 5.33 -7.60
N CYS A 131 -6.06 5.96 -8.38
CA CYS A 131 -4.93 6.70 -7.80
C CYS A 131 -5.32 7.90 -6.92
N CYS A 132 -6.59 8.30 -6.93
CA CYS A 132 -7.13 9.36 -6.08
C CYS A 132 -7.90 8.82 -4.86
N SER A 133 -7.96 7.50 -4.68
CA SER A 133 -8.68 6.88 -3.57
C SER A 133 -7.93 7.12 -2.24
N PRO A 134 -8.56 7.78 -1.24
CA PRO A 134 -7.93 8.00 0.07
C PRO A 134 -7.59 6.68 0.77
N GLU A 135 -8.30 5.60 0.46
CA GLU A 135 -8.10 4.27 1.03
C GLU A 135 -6.70 3.69 0.75
N ILE A 136 -6.05 4.09 -0.36
CA ILE A 136 -4.67 3.67 -0.65
C ILE A 136 -3.71 4.31 0.36
N LEU A 137 -3.95 5.56 0.72
CA LEU A 137 -3.14 6.28 1.69
C LEU A 137 -3.44 5.81 3.12
N GLN A 138 -4.70 5.45 3.42
CA GLN A 138 -5.07 4.82 4.68
C GLN A 138 -4.43 3.43 4.82
N LEU A 139 -4.37 2.65 3.74
CA LEU A 139 -3.65 1.38 3.70
C LEU A 139 -2.16 1.58 3.98
N ASP A 140 -1.54 2.61 3.39
CA ASP A 140 -0.14 2.97 3.64
C ASP A 140 0.09 3.24 5.14
N VAL A 141 -0.72 4.11 5.75
CA VAL A 141 -0.64 4.41 7.18
C VAL A 141 -0.81 3.14 8.02
N ILE A 142 -1.87 2.36 7.79
CA ILE A 142 -2.13 1.14 8.56
C ILE A 142 -0.98 0.14 8.41
N ALA A 143 -0.49 -0.09 7.18
CA ALA A 143 0.55 -1.07 6.93
C ALA A 143 1.89 -0.65 7.53
N THR A 144 2.25 0.63 7.45
CA THR A 144 3.56 1.14 7.90
C THR A 144 3.61 1.47 9.38
N GLN A 145 2.50 1.87 10.00
CA GLN A 145 2.45 2.28 11.42
C GLN A 145 2.05 1.16 12.38
N SER A 146 1.42 0.09 11.90
CA SER A 146 1.04 -1.04 12.77
C SER A 146 2.22 -1.94 13.16
N GLY A 147 3.40 -1.75 12.56
CA GLY A 147 4.60 -2.54 12.84
C GLY A 147 4.36 -4.05 12.64
N PRO A 148 4.69 -4.92 13.62
CA PRO A 148 4.57 -6.37 13.47
C PRO A 148 3.11 -6.85 13.41
N VAL A 149 2.14 -6.01 13.78
CA VAL A 149 0.72 -6.34 13.82
C VAL A 149 0.15 -6.56 12.42
N ILE A 150 0.75 -5.99 11.37
CA ILE A 150 0.30 -6.21 9.99
C ILE A 150 0.29 -7.69 9.59
N ALA A 151 1.17 -8.51 10.19
CA ALA A 151 1.21 -9.95 9.96
C ALA A 151 -0.05 -10.69 10.44
N GLU A 152 -0.86 -10.10 11.34
CA GLU A 152 -2.11 -10.74 11.81
C GLU A 152 -3.18 -10.79 10.72
N VAL A 153 -3.14 -9.86 9.76
CA VAL A 153 -4.12 -9.69 8.67
C VAL A 153 -3.49 -9.91 7.29
N LEU A 154 -2.39 -10.67 7.24
CA LEU A 154 -1.58 -10.84 6.04
C LEU A 154 -2.38 -11.38 4.85
N LYS A 155 -3.33 -12.29 5.10
CA LYS A 155 -4.20 -12.84 4.05
C LYS A 155 -4.96 -11.74 3.30
N ASP A 156 -5.61 -10.84 4.04
CA ASP A 156 -6.44 -9.78 3.47
C ASP A 156 -5.56 -8.71 2.82
N PHE A 157 -4.43 -8.38 3.45
CA PHE A 157 -3.43 -7.48 2.87
C PHE A 157 -2.91 -7.99 1.51
N ILE A 158 -2.50 -9.25 1.42
CA ILE A 158 -2.05 -9.86 0.17
C ILE A 158 -3.18 -9.93 -0.86
N SER A 159 -4.43 -10.15 -0.42
CA SER A 159 -5.60 -10.12 -1.31
C SER A 159 -5.78 -8.74 -1.95
N ILE A 160 -5.73 -7.66 -1.16
CA ILE A 160 -5.79 -6.29 -1.67
C ILE A 160 -4.67 -6.05 -2.69
N LEU A 161 -3.43 -6.42 -2.35
CA LEU A 161 -2.29 -6.26 -3.25
C LEU A 161 -2.48 -7.04 -4.56
N LYS A 162 -2.94 -8.30 -4.49
CA LYS A 162 -3.17 -9.16 -5.65
C LYS A 162 -4.18 -8.53 -6.62
N THR A 163 -5.27 -7.98 -6.11
CA THR A 163 -6.29 -7.31 -6.93
C THR A 163 -5.78 -5.99 -7.48
N CYS A 164 -5.23 -5.12 -6.64
CA CYS A 164 -4.89 -3.75 -7.01
C CYS A 164 -3.59 -3.65 -7.83
N LEU A 165 -2.71 -4.66 -7.79
CA LEU A 165 -1.47 -4.72 -8.57
C LEU A 165 -1.61 -5.42 -9.92
N GLN A 166 -2.82 -5.83 -10.34
CA GLN A 166 -3.04 -6.34 -11.69
C GLN A 166 -2.64 -5.29 -12.75
N THR A 167 -2.09 -5.75 -13.87
CA THR A 167 -1.55 -4.87 -14.92
C THR A 167 -2.60 -4.01 -15.62
N SER A 168 -3.88 -4.37 -15.52
CA SER A 168 -5.04 -3.61 -15.99
C SER A 168 -5.40 -2.42 -15.10
N ARG A 169 -4.90 -2.36 -13.87
CA ARG A 169 -5.21 -1.32 -12.89
C ARG A 169 -4.38 -0.06 -13.12
N ASP A 170 -4.84 1.04 -12.52
CA ASP A 170 -4.21 2.36 -12.62
C ASP A 170 -2.71 2.31 -12.29
N PRO A 171 -1.81 2.76 -13.19
CA PRO A 171 -0.37 2.68 -12.98
C PRO A 171 0.16 3.44 -11.76
N ARG A 172 -0.44 4.58 -11.39
CA ARG A 172 0.01 5.40 -10.25
C ARG A 172 -0.37 4.74 -8.93
N MET A 173 -1.57 4.16 -8.86
CA MET A 173 -1.98 3.32 -7.73
C MET A 173 -1.02 2.15 -7.54
N ARG A 174 -0.67 1.46 -8.63
CA ARG A 174 0.28 0.34 -8.58
C ARG A 174 1.65 0.75 -8.05
N LEU A 175 2.17 1.90 -8.51
CA LEU A 175 3.44 2.44 -8.01
C LEU A 175 3.39 2.69 -6.50
N LYS A 176 2.30 3.27 -5.99
CA LYS A 176 2.14 3.52 -4.54
C LYS A 176 2.10 2.20 -3.75
N LEU A 177 1.31 1.22 -4.20
CA LEU A 177 1.21 -0.09 -3.55
C LEU A 177 2.52 -0.88 -3.58
N PHE A 178 3.28 -0.83 -4.68
CA PHE A 178 4.62 -1.42 -4.72
C PHE A 178 5.59 -0.70 -3.76
N SER A 179 5.48 0.62 -3.62
CA SER A 179 6.28 1.35 -2.63
C SER A 179 5.99 0.89 -1.21
N ILE A 180 4.71 0.70 -0.87
CA ILE A 180 4.28 0.19 0.45
C ILE A 180 4.86 -1.21 0.66
N LEU A 181 4.65 -2.13 -0.28
CA LEU A 181 5.17 -3.49 -0.20
C LEU A 181 6.71 -3.49 -0.05
N SER A 182 7.41 -2.68 -0.85
CA SER A 182 8.87 -2.58 -0.77
C SER A 182 9.33 -2.10 0.60
N GLN A 183 8.63 -1.17 1.23
CA GLN A 183 8.98 -0.66 2.56
C GLN A 183 8.82 -1.73 3.64
N LEU A 184 7.71 -2.48 3.62
CA LEU A 184 7.48 -3.58 4.58
C LEU A 184 8.54 -4.67 4.42
N LEU A 185 8.93 -4.98 3.19
CA LEU A 185 9.94 -5.98 2.90
C LEU A 185 11.38 -5.59 3.27
N GLN A 186 11.64 -4.33 3.66
CA GLN A 186 12.97 -3.94 4.14
C GLN A 186 13.28 -4.54 5.52
N ASN A 187 12.28 -4.71 6.37
CA ASN A 187 12.41 -5.31 7.70
C ASN A 187 11.24 -6.29 7.96
N PRO A 188 11.18 -7.42 7.24
CA PRO A 188 9.98 -8.26 7.29
C PRO A 188 9.81 -8.97 8.63
N GLY A 189 10.89 -9.25 9.38
CA GLY A 189 10.81 -9.78 10.74
C GLY A 189 10.10 -8.86 11.73
N GLU A 190 10.09 -7.55 11.48
CA GLU A 190 9.41 -6.55 12.32
C GLU A 190 8.08 -6.08 11.70
N THR A 191 7.67 -6.66 10.57
CA THR A 191 6.46 -6.26 9.82
C THR A 191 5.68 -7.48 9.32
N VAL A 192 5.66 -7.73 8.00
CA VAL A 192 4.80 -8.72 7.32
C VAL A 192 5.17 -10.18 7.60
N ASN A 193 6.38 -10.45 8.06
CA ASN A 193 6.85 -11.78 8.45
C ASN A 193 7.17 -11.89 9.96
N SER A 194 6.66 -11.00 10.80
CA SER A 194 6.87 -11.07 12.25
C SER A 194 6.35 -12.38 12.88
N LYS A 195 5.38 -13.04 12.22
CA LYS A 195 4.85 -14.37 12.59
C LYS A 195 5.49 -15.54 11.83
N GLY A 196 6.46 -15.30 10.95
CA GLY A 196 7.06 -16.34 10.11
C GLY A 196 6.12 -16.95 9.06
N GLN A 197 4.99 -16.28 8.77
CA GLN A 197 3.93 -16.81 7.91
C GLN A 197 3.95 -16.26 6.48
N PHE A 198 4.83 -15.30 6.18
CA PHE A 198 4.90 -14.68 4.86
C PHE A 198 5.30 -15.67 3.77
N GLY A 199 6.10 -16.69 4.13
CA GLY A 199 6.49 -17.79 3.24
C GLY A 199 5.29 -18.44 2.52
N ASN A 200 4.16 -18.59 3.21
CA ASN A 200 2.93 -19.18 2.66
C ASN A 200 2.32 -18.39 1.50
N TYR A 201 2.72 -17.13 1.32
CA TYR A 201 2.20 -16.22 0.29
C TYR A 201 3.23 -15.94 -0.81
N LEU A 202 4.45 -16.46 -0.72
CA LEU A 202 5.52 -16.19 -1.68
C LEU A 202 5.13 -16.55 -3.11
N GLU A 203 4.47 -17.69 -3.31
CA GLU A 203 4.02 -18.10 -4.63
C GLU A 203 3.05 -17.08 -5.24
N ILE A 204 2.08 -16.58 -4.46
CA ILE A 204 1.13 -15.56 -4.90
C ILE A 204 1.86 -14.24 -5.18
N VAL A 205 2.74 -13.81 -4.28
CA VAL A 205 3.49 -12.55 -4.43
C VAL A 205 4.38 -12.60 -5.67
N ILE A 206 5.07 -13.70 -5.93
CA ILE A 206 5.97 -13.82 -7.08
C ILE A 206 5.17 -13.98 -8.37
N LYS A 207 4.24 -14.94 -8.44
CA LYS A 207 3.55 -15.31 -9.68
C LYS A 207 2.43 -14.34 -10.05
N ASP A 208 1.61 -13.93 -9.08
CA ASP A 208 0.39 -13.16 -9.35
C ASP A 208 0.61 -11.65 -9.23
N ILE A 209 1.59 -11.20 -8.42
CA ILE A 209 1.84 -9.77 -8.17
C ILE A 209 3.07 -9.26 -8.93
N LEU A 210 4.25 -9.85 -8.69
CA LEU A 210 5.51 -9.33 -9.22
C LEU A 210 5.71 -9.68 -10.70
N SER A 211 5.59 -10.96 -11.06
CA SER A 211 5.87 -11.44 -12.43
C SER A 211 5.11 -10.67 -13.53
N PRO A 212 3.79 -10.40 -13.40
CA PRO A 212 3.06 -9.64 -14.42
C PRO A 212 3.57 -8.20 -14.58
N ASN A 213 4.05 -7.59 -13.49
CA ASN A 213 4.56 -6.21 -13.47
C ASN A 213 6.04 -6.10 -13.86
N LEU A 214 6.75 -7.22 -13.97
CA LEU A 214 8.14 -7.29 -14.45
C LEU A 214 8.24 -7.39 -15.98
N GLN A 215 7.14 -7.71 -16.66
CA GLN A 215 7.13 -7.84 -18.11
C GLN A 215 7.52 -6.52 -18.79
N TRP A 216 8.39 -6.64 -19.79
CA TRP A 216 8.85 -5.46 -20.51
C TRP A 216 7.72 -4.87 -21.34
N GLN A 217 7.55 -3.55 -21.19
CA GLN A 217 6.65 -2.71 -21.96
C GLN A 217 7.34 -1.35 -22.18
N ALA A 218 7.12 -0.76 -23.35
CA ALA A 218 7.68 0.55 -23.68
C ALA A 218 7.04 1.68 -22.85
N GLY A 219 7.79 2.75 -22.61
CA GLY A 219 7.31 3.97 -21.95
C GLY A 219 7.80 4.16 -20.51
N ARG A 220 7.80 5.42 -20.07
CA ARG A 220 8.35 5.83 -18.77
C ARG A 220 7.60 5.22 -17.59
N THR A 221 6.26 5.20 -17.64
CA THR A 221 5.42 4.64 -16.59
C THR A 221 5.63 3.14 -16.43
N ALA A 222 5.68 2.40 -17.53
CA ALA A 222 5.98 0.96 -17.51
C ALA A 222 7.39 0.67 -16.97
N ALA A 223 8.38 1.51 -17.31
CA ALA A 223 9.73 1.40 -16.77
C ALA A 223 9.74 1.62 -15.24
N ALA A 224 9.05 2.64 -14.74
CA ALA A 224 8.96 2.92 -13.30
C ALA A 224 8.32 1.76 -12.52
N ILE A 225 7.28 1.14 -13.08
CA ILE A 225 6.63 -0.02 -12.44
C ILE A 225 7.55 -1.23 -12.39
N ARG A 226 8.29 -1.50 -13.48
CA ARG A 226 9.30 -2.57 -13.44
C ARG A 226 10.38 -2.29 -12.40
N THR A 227 10.88 -1.06 -12.32
CA THR A 227 11.90 -0.69 -11.33
C THR A 227 11.41 -0.93 -9.89
N THR A 228 10.18 -0.53 -9.58
CA THR A 228 9.59 -0.74 -8.24
C THR A 228 9.27 -2.20 -7.96
N ALA A 229 8.80 -2.97 -8.95
CA ALA A 229 8.61 -4.41 -8.82
C ALA A 229 9.95 -5.16 -8.62
N VAL A 230 11.02 -4.76 -9.32
CA VAL A 230 12.38 -5.28 -9.10
C VAL A 230 12.87 -4.95 -7.70
N ALA A 231 12.60 -3.75 -7.19
CA ALA A 231 12.97 -3.38 -5.82
C ALA A 231 12.26 -4.27 -4.78
N CYS A 232 10.99 -4.59 -4.99
CA CYS A 232 10.25 -5.54 -4.13
C CYS A 232 10.84 -6.96 -4.22
N LEU A 233 11.13 -7.44 -5.44
CA LEU A 233 11.74 -8.76 -5.64
C LEU A 233 13.12 -8.85 -4.98
N TRP A 234 13.92 -7.78 -5.11
CA TRP A 234 15.20 -7.67 -4.44
C TRP A 234 15.03 -7.73 -2.92
N ALA A 235 14.12 -6.93 -2.36
CA ALA A 235 13.84 -6.95 -0.92
C ALA A 235 13.41 -8.36 -0.43
N LEU A 236 12.61 -9.10 -1.21
CA LEU A 236 12.27 -10.50 -0.89
C LEU A 236 13.49 -11.43 -0.85
N ILE A 237 14.37 -11.32 -1.85
CA ILE A 237 15.55 -12.20 -1.94
C ILE A 237 16.53 -11.93 -0.80
N TYR A 238 16.73 -10.65 -0.46
CA TYR A 238 17.71 -10.24 0.54
C TYR A 238 17.21 -10.31 1.97
N SER A 239 15.92 -10.47 2.19
CA SER A 239 15.33 -10.51 3.53
C SER A 239 15.31 -11.90 4.18
N GLU A 240 16.04 -12.87 3.63
CA GLU A 240 16.10 -14.26 4.08
C GLU A 240 14.72 -14.97 4.16
N LEU A 241 13.68 -14.37 3.56
CA LEU A 241 12.33 -14.94 3.48
C LEU A 241 12.25 -16.16 2.56
N LEU A 242 13.21 -16.29 1.65
CA LEU A 242 13.36 -17.43 0.76
C LEU A 242 14.32 -18.43 1.40
N SER A 243 13.84 -19.61 1.75
CA SER A 243 14.73 -20.69 2.19
C SER A 243 15.61 -21.13 1.00
N PRO A 244 16.88 -21.57 1.21
CA PRO A 244 17.76 -22.04 0.14
C PRO A 244 17.16 -23.17 -0.73
N GLU A 245 16.22 -23.93 -0.18
CA GLU A 245 15.50 -24.99 -0.88
C GLU A 245 14.49 -24.46 -1.92
N GLU A 246 13.89 -23.29 -1.66
CA GLU A 246 12.89 -22.65 -2.53
C GLU A 246 13.52 -21.88 -3.70
N VAL A 247 14.79 -21.49 -3.56
CA VAL A 247 15.57 -20.78 -4.59
C VAL A 247 16.12 -21.73 -5.67
N LYS A 248 16.01 -23.05 -5.49
CA LYS A 248 16.28 -24.04 -6.54
C LYS A 248 15.15 -24.04 -7.58
N CYS A 249 15.11 -23.01 -8.40
CA CYS A 249 14.57 -23.16 -9.75
C CYS A 249 15.51 -24.11 -10.53
N PRO A 250 15.03 -25.25 -11.06
CA PRO A 250 15.74 -25.91 -12.14
C PRO A 250 15.66 -24.95 -13.32
N VAL A 251 16.68 -24.13 -13.52
CA VAL A 251 16.84 -23.40 -14.76
C VAL A 251 17.06 -24.49 -15.82
N PRO A 252 16.12 -24.72 -16.76
CA PRO A 252 16.41 -25.63 -17.86
C PRO A 252 17.63 -25.06 -18.58
N PRO A 253 18.60 -25.91 -18.96
CA PRO A 253 19.81 -25.44 -19.63
C PRO A 253 19.40 -24.60 -20.85
N PRO A 254 20.14 -23.51 -21.15
CA PRO A 254 19.86 -22.70 -22.33
C PRO A 254 19.80 -23.63 -23.54
N GLN A 255 18.65 -23.66 -24.20
CA GLN A 255 18.51 -24.39 -25.46
C GLN A 255 19.55 -23.82 -26.41
N THR A 256 20.49 -24.67 -26.80
CA THR A 256 21.57 -24.34 -27.72
C THR A 256 20.94 -23.73 -28.96
N PRO A 257 21.47 -22.62 -29.52
CA PRO A 257 20.93 -22.07 -30.76
C PRO A 257 21.01 -23.17 -31.82
N LEU A 258 19.86 -23.55 -32.38
CA LEU A 258 19.81 -24.37 -33.58
C LEU A 258 20.58 -23.62 -34.66
N LEU A 259 21.80 -24.07 -34.94
CA LEU A 259 22.57 -23.66 -36.10
C LEU A 259 21.69 -23.84 -37.33
N PRO A 260 21.56 -22.84 -38.22
CA PRO A 260 20.81 -23.03 -39.44
C PRO A 260 21.46 -24.14 -40.25
N HIS A 261 20.66 -25.14 -40.62
CA HIS A 261 21.04 -26.19 -41.55
C HIS A 261 21.71 -25.56 -42.76
N LYS A 262 22.99 -25.92 -42.99
CA LYS A 262 23.70 -25.63 -44.22
C LYS A 262 22.89 -26.25 -45.37
N HIS A 263 22.13 -25.44 -46.08
CA HIS A 263 21.62 -25.83 -47.38
C HIS A 263 22.82 -26.02 -48.31
N HIS A 264 22.93 -27.26 -48.80
CA HIS A 264 23.79 -27.66 -49.90
C HIS A 264 23.68 -26.66 -51.06
N ILE A 265 24.70 -25.83 -51.26
CA ILE A 265 24.95 -25.24 -52.57
C ILE A 265 25.60 -26.34 -53.41
N ARG A 266 24.78 -26.95 -54.28
CA ARG A 266 25.26 -27.77 -55.39
C ARG A 266 26.13 -26.90 -56.31
N SER A 267 27.35 -27.34 -56.50
CA SER A 267 28.24 -26.91 -57.57
C SER A 267 27.58 -27.14 -58.93
N ALA A 268 27.43 -26.08 -59.71
CA ALA A 268 27.19 -26.15 -61.14
C ALA A 268 28.22 -25.26 -61.84
N SER A 269 29.24 -25.90 -62.40
CA SER A 269 30.11 -25.31 -63.41
C SER A 269 29.31 -25.11 -64.70
N VAL A 270 29.18 -23.88 -65.20
CA VAL A 270 29.03 -23.60 -66.64
C VAL A 270 29.88 -22.40 -67.03
N LYS A 271 30.55 -22.61 -68.16
CA LYS A 271 31.53 -21.80 -68.87
C LYS A 271 30.98 -20.47 -69.42
N THR A 272 31.84 -19.45 -69.34
CA THR A 272 32.24 -18.48 -70.37
C THR A 272 31.18 -17.86 -71.31
N GLN A 273 31.05 -16.52 -71.29
CA GLN A 273 31.22 -15.72 -72.51
C GLN A 273 31.42 -14.22 -72.22
N GLN A 274 32.27 -13.62 -73.07
CA GLN A 274 32.72 -12.23 -73.14
C GLN A 274 31.61 -11.28 -73.58
N GLY A 275 31.76 -9.97 -73.30
CA GLY A 275 31.11 -8.94 -74.11
C GLY A 275 30.82 -7.59 -73.46
N ASN A 276 31.81 -6.69 -73.52
CA ASN A 276 31.71 -5.28 -73.96
C ASN A 276 30.87 -4.21 -73.23
N THR A 277 31.62 -3.18 -72.77
CA THR A 277 31.46 -1.71 -72.99
C THR A 277 30.18 -0.99 -72.53
N LEU A 278 30.30 -0.05 -71.59
CA LEU A 278 30.42 1.41 -71.83
C LEU A 278 30.18 2.20 -70.51
N SER A 279 31.15 3.06 -70.19
CA SER A 279 31.02 4.26 -69.33
C SER A 279 30.81 5.48 -70.26
N PRO A 280 30.62 6.73 -69.78
CA PRO A 280 30.00 7.25 -68.56
C PRO A 280 28.95 8.37 -68.86
N ARG A 281 28.31 8.94 -67.84
CA ARG A 281 27.77 10.33 -67.90
C ARG A 281 28.05 11.05 -66.59
N ASN A 282 28.96 12.02 -66.64
CA ASN A 282 29.10 13.10 -65.68
C ASN A 282 28.27 14.31 -66.14
N ALA A 283 27.94 15.16 -65.16
CA ALA A 283 27.83 16.64 -65.19
C ALA A 283 27.54 17.34 -66.53
#